data_AF-A0A438EQ30-F1
#
_entry.id   AF-A0A438EQ30-F1
#
_cell.length_a   1.000
_cell.length_b   1.000
_cell.length_c   1.000
_cell.angle_alpha   90.00
_cell.angle_beta   90.00
_cell.angle_gamma   90.00
#
_symmetry.space_group_name_H-M   'P 1'
#
loop_
_entity.id
_entity.type
_entity.pdbx_description
1 polymer ?
#
loop_
_entity_poly.entity_id
_entity_poly.type
_entity_poly.pdbx_seq_one_letter_code
_entity_poly.pdbx_strand_id
1 'polypeptide(L)'
;MNCKTSFPDDPYNRFWQPFMDNNPIVESHSNITSSDFWNTPPLKVFKSAITTSRGKTLQLQWPTEPLPSSKYYISLYFQENRTPSPFSWRVFSVSVNGKNFFTNLNVTTDGVMVYGTQWPLSGLTEIVMTPGADIPVGPVINAGEIFQMLPLGGRTLTRDVMGMEDLARGFNNPPSDWSGDPCLPQNNSWTGVTCTTGKLARVVTLNLTNFGLAGSLSPSIANLTGLTHLWLGGNKLSGPIPEMSTLNELQTLHLEDNGFEGSFPQSLDQVTSLQEIYVQNNNLNGTIPGTLQKRLGINLKVTPGNHLSTSA
;
A
#
# COMPACT_ATOMS: atom_id res chain seq x y z
N MET A 1 1.03 17.95 -12.62
CA MET A 1 0.35 17.32 -11.47
C MET A 1 -0.84 16.55 -12.02
N ASN A 2 -0.71 15.23 -12.22
CA ASN A 2 -1.84 14.40 -12.62
C ASN A 2 -2.64 14.06 -11.36
N CYS A 3 -3.80 14.70 -11.20
CA CYS A 3 -4.69 14.48 -10.07
C CYS A 3 -5.25 13.06 -10.18
N LYS A 4 -4.77 12.14 -9.32
CA LYS A 4 -5.38 10.81 -9.18
C LYS A 4 -6.77 11.00 -8.59
N THR A 5 -7.80 10.60 -9.32
CA THR A 5 -9.17 10.62 -8.83
C THR A 5 -9.52 9.24 -8.27
N SER A 6 -9.76 9.17 -6.97
CA SER A 6 -10.56 8.09 -6.38
C SER A 6 -12.01 8.37 -6.79
N PHE A 7 -12.70 7.35 -7.30
CA PHE A 7 -14.11 7.44 -7.62
C PHE A 7 -14.93 6.95 -6.41
N PRO A 8 -15.89 7.73 -5.89
CA PRO A 8 -16.67 7.35 -4.72
C PRO A 8 -17.47 6.05 -4.89
N ASP A 9 -17.75 5.66 -6.13
CA ASP A 9 -18.46 4.44 -6.52
C ASP A 9 -17.54 3.23 -6.76
N ASP A 10 -16.22 3.36 -6.56
CA ASP A 10 -15.30 2.24 -6.67
C ASP A 10 -15.24 1.43 -5.36
N PRO A 11 -15.77 0.19 -5.31
CA PRO A 11 -15.80 -0.61 -4.08
C PRO A 11 -14.41 -1.07 -3.64
N TYR A 12 -13.39 -0.95 -4.50
CA TYR A 12 -12.02 -1.39 -4.23
C TYR A 12 -11.04 -0.22 -4.05
N ASN A 13 -11.55 1.02 -3.97
CA ASN A 13 -10.77 2.25 -3.78
C ASN A 13 -9.56 2.36 -4.74
N ARG A 14 -9.75 1.93 -6.00
CA ARG A 14 -8.70 2.02 -7.02
C ARG A 14 -8.52 3.48 -7.42
N PHE A 15 -7.28 3.85 -7.70
CA PHE A 15 -6.97 5.17 -8.25
C PHE A 15 -7.07 5.15 -9.75
N TRP A 16 -7.92 6.01 -10.30
CA TRP A 16 -8.07 6.19 -11.73
C TRP A 16 -7.47 7.52 -12.15
N GLN A 17 -6.82 7.53 -13.30
CA GLN A 17 -6.20 8.70 -13.89
C GLN A 17 -6.63 8.82 -15.35
N PRO A 18 -7.10 9.99 -15.81
CA PRO A 18 -7.32 10.22 -17.22
C PRO A 18 -6.04 9.97 -18.01
N PHE A 19 -6.17 9.27 -19.12
CA PHE A 19 -5.11 9.12 -20.11
C PHE A 19 -5.47 9.95 -21.33
N MET A 20 -4.55 10.82 -21.75
CA MET A 20 -4.70 11.64 -22.96
C MET A 20 -3.41 11.52 -23.76
N ASP A 21 -3.57 11.23 -25.04
CA ASP A 21 -2.52 11.25 -26.05
C ASP A 21 -3.05 12.01 -27.29
N ASN A 22 -2.42 11.83 -28.43
CA ASN A 22 -2.84 12.48 -29.67
C ASN A 22 -3.99 11.74 -30.40
N ASN A 23 -4.49 10.64 -29.84
CA ASN A 23 -5.61 9.92 -30.44
C ASN A 23 -6.94 10.63 -30.14
N PRO A 24 -7.93 10.56 -31.06
CA PRO A 24 -9.23 11.17 -30.86
C PRO A 24 -10.00 10.51 -29.71
N ILE A 25 -10.74 11.33 -28.98
CA ILE A 25 -11.65 10.92 -27.90
C ILE A 25 -13.09 11.01 -28.41
N VAL A 26 -13.90 10.02 -28.07
CA VAL A 26 -15.32 9.95 -28.41
C VAL A 26 -16.18 9.73 -27.17
N GLU A 27 -17.39 10.26 -27.16
CA GLU A 27 -18.38 10.03 -26.10
C GLU A 27 -19.17 8.74 -26.38
N SER A 28 -19.57 8.05 -25.32
CA SER A 28 -20.40 6.84 -25.40
C SER A 28 -21.89 7.21 -25.37
N HIS A 29 -22.66 6.68 -26.32
CA HIS A 29 -24.09 6.98 -26.48
C HIS A 29 -25.02 5.89 -25.90
N SER A 30 -24.48 4.97 -25.11
CA SER A 30 -25.22 3.90 -24.44
C SER A 30 -24.81 3.78 -22.98
N ASN A 31 -25.80 3.51 -22.12
CA ASN A 31 -25.56 3.25 -20.71
C ASN A 31 -25.14 1.79 -20.49
N ILE A 32 -24.32 1.59 -19.47
CA ILE A 32 -23.79 0.30 -19.04
C ILE A 32 -23.90 0.21 -17.52
N THR A 33 -24.06 -1.01 -16.98
CA THR A 33 -24.03 -1.23 -15.54
C THR A 33 -22.69 -1.85 -15.10
N SER A 34 -22.13 -1.39 -13.99
CA SER A 34 -20.82 -1.88 -13.53
C SER A 34 -20.85 -3.35 -13.10
N SER A 35 -22.04 -3.85 -12.72
CA SER A 35 -22.31 -5.26 -12.43
C SER A 35 -22.12 -6.19 -13.63
N ASP A 36 -22.08 -5.65 -14.85
CA ASP A 36 -21.81 -6.43 -16.07
C ASP A 36 -20.35 -6.91 -16.12
N PHE A 37 -19.48 -6.39 -15.23
CA PHE A 37 -18.08 -6.80 -15.08
C PHE A 37 -17.79 -7.34 -13.68
N TRP A 38 -17.03 -8.44 -13.62
CA TRP A 38 -16.73 -9.14 -12.36
C TRP A 38 -15.96 -8.29 -11.33
N ASN A 39 -15.21 -7.26 -11.76
CA ASN A 39 -14.46 -6.35 -10.88
C ASN A 39 -15.04 -4.94 -10.80
N THR A 40 -16.31 -4.78 -11.18
CA THR A 40 -17.14 -3.60 -10.90
C THR A 40 -16.40 -2.26 -11.11
N PRO A 41 -15.88 -1.98 -12.31
CA PRO A 41 -15.21 -0.71 -12.60
C PRO A 41 -16.17 0.48 -12.44
N PRO A 42 -15.69 1.67 -12.07
CA PRO A 42 -16.54 2.85 -11.90
C PRO A 42 -17.22 3.25 -13.22
N LEU A 43 -18.51 3.58 -13.19
CA LEU A 43 -19.28 3.85 -14.41
C LEU A 43 -18.72 5.01 -15.23
N LYS A 44 -18.05 5.95 -14.55
CA LYS A 44 -17.44 7.13 -15.19
C LYS A 44 -16.38 6.76 -16.23
N VAL A 45 -15.75 5.58 -16.14
CA VAL A 45 -14.74 5.15 -17.11
C VAL A 45 -15.33 4.86 -18.49
N PHE A 46 -16.64 4.60 -18.58
CA PHE A 46 -17.33 4.32 -19.83
C PHE A 46 -17.92 5.56 -20.52
N LYS A 47 -17.83 6.76 -19.93
CA LYS A 47 -18.39 7.99 -20.52
C LYS A 47 -17.73 8.39 -21.84
N SER A 48 -16.44 8.13 -21.95
CA SER A 48 -15.65 8.42 -23.13
C SER A 48 -14.71 7.27 -23.45
N ALA A 49 -14.17 7.28 -24.66
CA ALA A 49 -13.18 6.32 -25.10
C ALA A 49 -12.18 6.94 -26.06
N ILE A 50 -10.99 6.35 -26.12
CA ILE A 50 -9.98 6.67 -27.13
C ILE A 50 -10.25 5.79 -28.35
N THR A 51 -10.14 6.36 -29.54
CA THR A 51 -10.39 5.65 -30.79
C THR A 51 -9.42 6.09 -31.89
N THR A 52 -9.61 5.58 -33.11
CA THR A 52 -8.86 5.99 -34.30
C THR A 52 -9.75 5.88 -35.54
N SER A 53 -9.26 6.34 -36.69
CA SER A 53 -10.00 6.27 -37.95
C SER A 53 -10.20 4.84 -38.44
N ARG A 54 -11.19 4.64 -39.30
CA ARG A 54 -11.46 3.36 -39.97
C ARG A 54 -10.19 2.76 -40.59
N GLY A 55 -9.97 1.48 -40.36
CA GLY A 55 -8.84 0.72 -40.91
C GLY A 55 -7.47 1.07 -40.31
N LYS A 56 -7.40 2.03 -39.38
CA LYS A 56 -6.15 2.34 -38.67
C LYS A 56 -6.05 1.54 -37.39
N THR A 57 -4.82 1.16 -37.07
CA THR A 57 -4.44 0.58 -35.78
C THR A 57 -4.47 1.67 -34.71
N LEU A 58 -5.04 1.37 -33.54
CA LEU A 58 -4.94 2.23 -32.37
C LEU A 58 -3.73 1.76 -31.54
N GLN A 59 -2.81 2.68 -31.27
CA GLN A 59 -1.60 2.40 -30.48
C GLN A 59 -1.58 3.34 -29.28
N LEU A 60 -1.38 2.75 -28.09
CA LEU A 60 -1.32 3.46 -26.82
C LEU A 60 -0.03 3.06 -26.10
N GLN A 61 0.68 4.06 -25.60
CA GLN A 61 1.77 3.85 -24.66
C GLN A 61 1.24 4.11 -23.25
N TRP A 62 0.71 3.05 -22.63
CA TRP A 62 0.08 3.12 -21.32
C TRP A 62 0.42 1.88 -20.50
N PRO A 63 0.83 2.04 -19.22
CA PRO A 63 0.87 3.27 -18.43
C PRO A 63 1.98 4.24 -18.89
N THR A 64 1.85 5.53 -18.54
CA THR A 64 2.83 6.56 -18.93
C THR A 64 4.19 6.36 -18.26
N GLU A 65 4.19 5.75 -17.07
CA GLU A 65 5.40 5.45 -16.31
C GLU A 65 5.90 4.03 -16.62
N PRO A 66 7.23 3.82 -16.67
CA PRO A 66 7.79 2.50 -16.86
C PRO A 66 7.45 1.58 -15.68
N LEU A 67 7.08 0.34 -15.98
CA LEU A 67 6.74 -0.67 -14.99
C LEU A 67 7.98 -1.46 -14.54
N PRO A 68 8.11 -1.79 -13.24
CA PRO A 68 9.09 -2.77 -12.78
C PRO A 68 8.99 -4.10 -13.54
N SER A 69 10.11 -4.83 -13.66
CA SER A 69 10.07 -6.18 -14.23
C SER A 69 9.32 -7.12 -13.29
N SER A 70 8.08 -7.48 -13.63
CA SER A 70 7.25 -8.36 -12.82
C SER A 70 6.16 -9.06 -13.64
N LYS A 71 5.33 -9.83 -12.95
CA LYS A 71 4.06 -10.32 -13.46
C LYS A 71 2.95 -9.34 -13.10
N TYR A 72 2.05 -9.11 -14.04
CA TYR A 72 0.95 -8.16 -13.92
C TYR A 72 -0.38 -8.83 -14.24
N TYR A 73 -1.41 -8.39 -13.51
CA TYR A 73 -2.80 -8.55 -13.90
C TYR A 73 -3.17 -7.36 -14.77
N ILE A 74 -3.71 -7.60 -15.96
CA ILE A 74 -4.15 -6.55 -16.90
C ILE A 74 -5.64 -6.73 -17.15
N SER A 75 -6.41 -5.65 -17.04
CA SER A 75 -7.83 -5.56 -17.42
C SER A 75 -7.99 -4.43 -18.43
N LEU A 76 -8.69 -4.69 -19.53
CA LEU A 76 -8.98 -3.68 -20.56
C LEU A 76 -10.49 -3.64 -20.83
N TYR A 77 -11.05 -2.44 -20.90
CA TYR A 77 -12.48 -2.17 -20.99
C TYR A 77 -12.85 -1.50 -22.30
N PHE A 78 -13.90 -2.02 -22.92
CA PHE A 78 -14.31 -1.64 -24.26
C PHE A 78 -15.82 -1.48 -24.31
N GLN A 79 -16.29 -0.48 -25.05
CA GLN A 79 -17.69 -0.27 -25.35
C GLN A 79 -17.82 0.40 -26.71
N GLU A 80 -18.76 -0.08 -27.51
CA GLU A 80 -19.15 0.62 -28.73
C GLU A 80 -19.79 1.95 -28.35
N ASN A 81 -19.18 3.04 -28.80
CA ASN A 81 -19.57 4.38 -28.39
C ASN A 81 -20.76 4.94 -29.21
N ARG A 82 -21.12 4.33 -30.34
CA ARG A 82 -22.28 4.71 -31.17
C ARG A 82 -23.61 4.34 -30.51
N THR A 83 -24.68 5.02 -30.93
CA THR A 83 -26.05 4.71 -30.50
C THR A 83 -26.41 3.24 -30.78
N PRO A 84 -27.04 2.51 -29.83
CA PRO A 84 -27.41 1.11 -30.02
C PRO A 84 -28.19 0.85 -31.30
N SER A 85 -27.70 -0.10 -32.10
CA SER A 85 -28.32 -0.56 -33.34
C SER A 85 -27.73 -1.94 -33.73
N PRO A 86 -28.37 -2.68 -34.66
CA PRO A 86 -27.80 -3.93 -35.18
C PRO A 86 -26.42 -3.79 -35.85
N PHE A 87 -25.98 -2.57 -36.17
CA PHE A 87 -24.69 -2.27 -36.80
C PHE A 87 -23.71 -1.57 -35.84
N SER A 88 -24.09 -1.46 -34.56
CA SER A 88 -23.29 -0.85 -33.51
C SER A 88 -22.42 -1.92 -32.86
N TRP A 89 -21.43 -2.35 -33.63
CA TRP A 89 -20.39 -3.26 -33.20
C TRP A 89 -19.09 -3.01 -33.97
N ARG A 90 -17.98 -3.50 -33.43
CA ARG A 90 -16.67 -3.52 -34.12
C ARG A 90 -15.83 -4.69 -33.64
N VAL A 91 -14.96 -5.18 -34.52
CA VAL A 91 -14.06 -6.30 -34.21
C VAL A 91 -12.61 -5.89 -34.39
N PHE A 92 -11.78 -6.18 -33.39
CA PHE A 92 -10.33 -5.95 -33.47
C PHE A 92 -9.58 -6.92 -32.56
N SER A 93 -8.28 -7.07 -32.79
CA SER A 93 -7.39 -7.84 -31.92
C SER A 93 -6.56 -6.90 -31.06
N VAL A 94 -6.26 -7.30 -29.83
CA VAL A 94 -5.47 -6.55 -28.86
C VAL A 94 -4.15 -7.27 -28.65
N SER A 95 -3.05 -6.53 -28.70
CA SER A 95 -1.73 -7.01 -28.31
C SER A 95 -1.10 -6.08 -27.29
N VAL A 96 -0.29 -6.66 -26.40
CA VAL A 96 0.46 -5.93 -25.36
C VAL A 96 1.93 -6.26 -25.55
N ASN A 97 2.76 -5.23 -25.79
CA ASN A 97 4.18 -5.36 -26.15
C ASN A 97 4.41 -6.37 -27.30
N GLY A 98 3.62 -6.25 -28.36
CA GLY A 98 3.68 -7.11 -29.56
C GLY A 98 3.22 -8.56 -29.36
N LYS A 99 2.76 -8.95 -28.17
CA LYS A 99 2.20 -10.29 -27.89
C LYS A 99 0.69 -10.26 -27.92
N ASN A 100 0.08 -11.26 -28.56
CA ASN A 100 -1.38 -11.39 -28.64
C ASN A 100 -2.01 -11.51 -27.25
N PHE A 101 -2.78 -10.49 -26.87
CA PHE A 101 -3.51 -10.44 -25.60
C PHE A 101 -4.94 -10.96 -25.76
N PHE A 102 -5.61 -10.55 -26.84
CA PHE A 102 -6.91 -11.08 -27.23
C PHE A 102 -7.09 -10.98 -28.75
N THR A 103 -7.72 -11.98 -29.36
CA THR A 103 -7.92 -12.01 -30.82
C THR A 103 -9.40 -11.99 -31.17
N ASN A 104 -9.77 -11.25 -32.22
CA ASN A 104 -11.16 -11.12 -32.69
C ASN A 104 -12.15 -10.69 -31.59
N LEU A 105 -11.76 -9.69 -30.79
CA LEU A 105 -12.63 -9.10 -29.78
C LEU A 105 -13.82 -8.41 -30.47
N ASN A 106 -15.04 -8.89 -30.20
CA ASN A 106 -16.26 -8.23 -30.64
C ASN A 106 -16.76 -7.28 -29.56
N VAL A 107 -16.78 -5.99 -29.88
CA VAL A 107 -17.21 -4.92 -28.97
C VAL A 107 -18.58 -4.42 -29.42
N THR A 108 -19.57 -4.50 -28.54
CA THR A 108 -20.95 -4.00 -28.73
C THR A 108 -21.26 -2.88 -27.75
N THR A 109 -22.48 -2.35 -27.79
CA THR A 109 -22.93 -1.28 -26.87
C THR A 109 -23.09 -1.74 -25.43
N ASP A 110 -23.18 -3.05 -25.20
CA ASP A 110 -23.26 -3.65 -23.86
C ASP A 110 -21.91 -3.62 -23.13
N GLY A 111 -20.83 -3.36 -23.88
CA GLY A 111 -19.48 -3.36 -23.37
C GLY A 111 -18.89 -4.76 -23.22
N VAL A 112 -17.56 -4.83 -23.15
CA VAL A 112 -16.81 -6.06 -22.95
C VAL A 112 -15.50 -5.75 -22.22
N MET A 113 -15.09 -6.67 -21.36
CA MET A 113 -13.80 -6.65 -20.69
C MET A 113 -12.99 -7.86 -21.12
N VAL A 114 -11.71 -7.65 -21.40
CA VAL A 114 -10.74 -8.75 -21.51
C VAL A 114 -9.63 -8.58 -20.49
N TYR A 115 -9.15 -9.68 -19.95
CA TYR A 115 -8.11 -9.67 -18.93
C TYR A 115 -7.06 -10.74 -19.16
N GLY A 116 -5.87 -10.47 -18.64
CA GLY A 116 -4.74 -11.38 -18.64
C GLY A 116 -4.17 -11.49 -17.24
N THR A 117 -3.99 -12.72 -16.78
CA THR A 117 -3.29 -13.02 -15.53
C THR A 117 -1.84 -13.39 -15.84
N GLN A 118 -0.92 -13.05 -14.92
CA GLN A 118 0.52 -13.37 -15.04
C GLN A 118 1.21 -12.85 -16.30
N TRP A 119 0.77 -11.69 -16.79
CA TRP A 119 1.36 -11.04 -17.96
C TRP A 119 2.72 -10.44 -17.60
N PRO A 120 3.83 -10.84 -18.24
CA PRO A 120 5.14 -10.26 -17.95
C PRO A 120 5.25 -8.87 -18.56
N LEU A 121 5.47 -7.85 -17.73
CA LEU A 121 5.77 -6.48 -18.18
C LEU A 121 7.07 -6.00 -17.55
N SER A 122 7.75 -5.10 -18.26
CA SER A 122 8.93 -4.38 -17.80
C SER A 122 9.12 -3.15 -18.68
N GLY A 123 9.49 -2.03 -18.08
CA GLY A 123 9.66 -0.76 -18.79
C GLY A 123 8.33 -0.21 -19.32
N LEU A 124 8.41 0.51 -20.43
CA LEU A 124 7.23 1.09 -21.08
C LEU A 124 6.35 -0.02 -21.66
N THR A 125 5.03 0.18 -21.56
CA THR A 125 4.04 -0.78 -22.06
C THR A 125 3.29 -0.18 -23.25
N GLU A 126 3.28 -0.92 -24.36
CA GLU A 126 2.54 -0.61 -25.57
C GLU A 126 1.33 -1.52 -25.68
N ILE A 127 0.16 -0.93 -25.91
CA ILE A 127 -1.10 -1.62 -26.19
C ILE A 127 -1.51 -1.26 -27.61
N VAL A 128 -1.63 -2.27 -28.46
CA VAL A 128 -1.95 -2.11 -29.88
C VAL A 128 -3.22 -2.84 -30.22
N MET A 129 -4.18 -2.14 -30.82
CA MET A 129 -5.45 -2.68 -31.27
C MET A 129 -5.50 -2.63 -32.79
N THR A 130 -5.61 -3.80 -33.41
CA THR A 130 -5.58 -3.96 -34.86
C THR A 130 -6.99 -4.32 -35.35
N PRO A 131 -7.64 -3.46 -36.16
CA PRO A 131 -8.98 -3.76 -36.67
C PRO A 131 -8.99 -5.00 -37.56
N GLY A 132 -10.11 -5.73 -37.57
CA GLY A 132 -10.36 -6.75 -38.58
C GLY A 132 -10.48 -6.14 -39.99
N ALA A 133 -10.39 -6.98 -41.01
CA ALA A 133 -10.67 -6.58 -42.38
C ALA A 133 -12.11 -6.04 -42.49
N ASP A 134 -12.29 -4.98 -43.29
CA ASP A 134 -13.59 -4.38 -43.64
C ASP A 134 -14.45 -3.84 -42.47
N ILE A 135 -13.88 -3.69 -41.28
CA ILE A 135 -14.58 -3.10 -40.13
C ILE A 135 -14.89 -1.62 -40.39
N PRO A 136 -16.13 -1.14 -40.16
CA PRO A 136 -16.57 0.20 -40.57
C PRO A 136 -15.99 1.33 -39.71
N VAL A 137 -15.43 1.02 -38.54
CA VAL A 137 -14.91 1.97 -37.56
C VAL A 137 -13.57 1.50 -36.99
N GLY A 138 -12.74 2.42 -36.50
CA GLY A 138 -11.48 2.05 -35.85
C GLY A 138 -11.71 1.38 -34.49
N PRO A 139 -10.67 0.74 -33.91
CA PRO A 139 -10.73 0.24 -32.53
C PRO A 139 -11.07 1.32 -31.51
N VAL A 140 -11.47 0.90 -30.32
CA VAL A 140 -11.86 1.79 -29.20
C VAL A 140 -11.34 1.21 -27.90
N ILE A 141 -11.16 2.04 -26.88
CA ILE A 141 -10.93 1.61 -25.49
C ILE A 141 -11.39 2.69 -24.52
N ASN A 142 -12.14 2.27 -23.51
CA ASN A 142 -12.65 3.15 -22.47
C ASN A 142 -11.64 3.32 -21.34
N ALA A 143 -11.06 2.20 -20.88
CA ALA A 143 -10.15 2.19 -19.76
C ALA A 143 -9.27 0.94 -19.72
N GLY A 144 -8.25 0.98 -18.87
CA GLY A 144 -7.45 -0.18 -18.51
C GLY A 144 -7.02 -0.13 -17.05
N GLU A 145 -6.73 -1.29 -16.48
CA GLU A 145 -6.10 -1.45 -15.16
C GLU A 145 -4.90 -2.38 -15.29
N ILE A 146 -3.82 -2.05 -14.58
CA ILE A 146 -2.63 -2.87 -14.49
C ILE A 146 -2.23 -2.96 -13.03
N PHE A 147 -2.28 -4.17 -12.46
CA PHE A 147 -1.86 -4.44 -11.10
C PHE A 147 -0.60 -5.31 -11.11
N GLN A 148 0.45 -4.86 -10.44
CA GLN A 148 1.61 -5.70 -10.21
C GLN A 148 1.22 -6.84 -9.28
N MET A 149 1.45 -8.08 -9.70
CA MET A 149 1.32 -9.22 -8.79
C MET A 149 2.64 -9.40 -8.07
N LEU A 150 2.55 -9.39 -6.75
CA LEU A 150 3.67 -9.64 -5.87
C LEU A 150 3.47 -11.03 -5.28
N PRO A 151 4.41 -11.98 -5.50
CA PRO A 151 4.27 -13.31 -4.96
C PRO A 151 4.29 -13.24 -3.44
N LEU A 152 3.20 -13.67 -2.79
CA LEU A 152 3.16 -13.87 -1.35
C LEU A 152 3.95 -15.15 -1.04
N GLY A 153 5.27 -15.05 -1.02
CA GLY A 153 6.19 -16.16 -0.71
C GLY A 153 6.20 -16.57 0.77
N GLY A 154 5.35 -15.94 1.59
CA GLY A 154 5.28 -16.13 3.03
C GLY A 154 4.11 -15.35 3.63
N ARG A 155 4.11 -15.26 4.96
CA ARG A 155 3.21 -14.41 5.76
C ARG A 155 3.98 -13.80 6.93
N THR A 156 3.53 -12.68 7.48
CA THR A 156 3.99 -12.27 8.81
C THR A 156 3.49 -13.26 9.86
N LEU A 157 4.30 -13.49 10.90
CA LEU A 157 3.87 -14.27 12.06
C LEU A 157 2.59 -13.67 12.64
N THR A 158 1.56 -14.50 12.83
CA THR A 158 0.23 -14.06 13.29
C THR A 158 0.27 -13.21 14.56
N ARG A 159 1.14 -13.54 15.51
CA ARG A 159 1.31 -12.75 16.74
C ARG A 159 1.86 -11.35 16.47
N ASP A 160 2.78 -11.22 15.52
CA ASP A 160 3.31 -9.92 15.13
C ASP A 160 2.23 -9.12 14.38
N VAL A 161 1.42 -9.76 13.52
CA VAL A 161 0.26 -9.12 12.87
C VAL A 161 -0.72 -8.55 13.92
N MET A 162 -1.12 -9.37 14.89
CA MET A 162 -2.02 -8.92 15.96
C MET A 162 -1.42 -7.75 16.76
N GLY A 163 -0.13 -7.84 17.10
CA GLY A 163 0.57 -6.76 17.81
C GLY A 163 0.59 -5.45 17.02
N MET A 164 0.84 -5.53 15.71
CA MET A 164 0.88 -4.37 14.82
C MET A 164 -0.51 -3.78 14.55
N GLU A 165 -1.55 -4.61 14.41
CA GLU A 165 -2.93 -4.12 14.27
C GLU A 165 -3.44 -3.44 15.54
N ASP A 166 -3.13 -4.01 16.72
CA ASP A 166 -3.47 -3.40 18.00
C ASP A 166 -2.71 -2.08 18.20
N LEU A 167 -1.45 -2.02 17.78
CA LEU A 167 -0.65 -0.80 17.79
C LEU A 167 -1.25 0.27 16.88
N ALA A 168 -1.63 -0.10 15.65
CA ALA A 168 -2.29 0.80 14.71
C ALA A 168 -3.56 1.41 15.30
N ARG A 169 -4.36 0.60 16.01
CA ARG A 169 -5.58 1.04 16.71
C ARG A 169 -5.31 1.97 17.90
N GLY A 170 -4.11 1.93 18.49
CA GLY A 170 -3.69 2.83 19.56
C GLY A 170 -3.32 4.24 19.07
N PHE A 171 -3.02 4.40 17.79
CA PHE A 171 -2.69 5.69 17.20
C PHE A 171 -3.94 6.38 16.64
N ASN A 172 -4.04 7.69 16.88
CA ASN A 172 -5.12 8.53 16.34
C ASN A 172 -4.91 8.81 14.84
N ASN A 173 -3.67 8.76 14.37
CA ASN A 173 -3.27 9.04 12.99
C ASN A 173 -2.13 8.10 12.56
N PRO A 174 -2.37 6.78 12.49
CA PRO A 174 -1.37 5.83 11.97
C PRO A 174 -1.03 6.15 10.51
N PRO A 175 0.16 5.74 10.01
CA PRO A 175 0.48 5.87 8.59
C PRO A 175 -0.60 5.21 7.71
N SER A 176 -0.91 5.83 6.58
CA SER A 176 -2.08 5.45 5.74
C SER A 176 -1.98 4.06 5.12
N ASP A 177 -0.78 3.50 5.05
CA ASP A 177 -0.49 2.18 4.50
C ASP A 177 -0.50 1.07 5.56
N TRP A 178 -0.81 1.37 6.82
CA TRP A 178 -0.96 0.39 7.90
C TRP A 178 -2.25 -0.43 7.78
N SER A 179 -2.31 -1.24 6.72
CA SER A 179 -3.41 -2.16 6.43
C SER A 179 -2.88 -3.42 5.74
N GLY A 180 -3.49 -4.57 6.03
CA GLY A 180 -3.04 -5.86 5.47
C GLY A 180 -1.87 -6.49 6.25
N ASP A 181 -0.96 -7.15 5.54
CA ASP A 181 0.20 -7.81 6.17
C ASP A 181 1.32 -6.77 6.41
N PRO A 182 1.82 -6.60 7.65
CA PRO A 182 2.76 -5.53 7.98
C PRO A 182 4.17 -5.68 7.37
N CYS A 183 4.56 -6.90 6.98
CA CYS A 183 5.87 -7.16 6.40
C CYS A 183 5.84 -7.47 4.92
N LEU A 184 4.67 -7.83 4.37
CA LEU A 184 4.56 -8.41 3.04
C LEU A 184 3.57 -7.66 2.16
N PRO A 185 3.83 -7.61 0.84
CA PRO A 185 4.91 -8.29 0.12
C PRO A 185 6.31 -7.71 0.38
N GLN A 186 7.36 -8.48 0.15
CA GLN A 186 8.74 -8.04 0.43
C GLN A 186 9.03 -6.70 -0.25
N ASN A 187 9.74 -5.81 0.45
CA ASN A 187 10.02 -4.43 0.07
C ASN A 187 8.78 -3.50 0.04
N ASN A 188 7.63 -3.97 0.47
CA ASN A 188 6.39 -3.20 0.62
C ASN A 188 5.80 -3.46 2.03
N SER A 189 6.66 -3.54 3.04
CA SER A 189 6.21 -3.51 4.43
C SER A 189 5.56 -2.17 4.75
N TRP A 190 4.75 -2.15 5.80
CA TRP A 190 4.16 -0.91 6.30
C TRP A 190 5.22 0.16 6.56
N THR A 191 4.84 1.43 6.38
CA THR A 191 5.71 2.58 6.65
C THR A 191 6.30 2.48 8.05
N GLY A 192 7.63 2.62 8.12
CA GLY A 192 8.39 2.53 9.36
C GLY A 192 8.68 1.11 9.86
N VAL A 193 8.16 0.07 9.21
CA VAL A 193 8.33 -1.32 9.61
C VAL A 193 9.42 -1.99 8.77
N THR A 194 10.40 -2.62 9.43
CA THR A 194 11.36 -3.53 8.80
C THR A 194 11.16 -4.93 9.35
N CYS A 195 11.26 -5.94 8.47
CA CYS A 195 11.00 -7.33 8.82
C CYS A 195 12.12 -8.27 8.37
N THR A 196 12.20 -9.43 9.02
CA THR A 196 13.06 -10.53 8.55
C THR A 196 12.57 -11.09 7.23
N THR A 197 13.49 -11.62 6.42
CA THR A 197 13.17 -12.33 5.19
C THR A 197 12.89 -13.81 5.47
N GLY A 198 11.88 -14.39 4.83
CA GLY A 198 11.58 -15.82 4.93
C GLY A 198 10.10 -16.12 4.75
N LYS A 199 9.71 -17.41 4.86
CA LYS A 199 8.31 -17.83 4.78
C LYS A 199 7.45 -17.29 5.92
N LEU A 200 8.06 -17.01 7.07
CA LEU A 200 7.42 -16.48 8.25
C LEU A 200 8.18 -15.23 8.71
N ALA A 201 7.75 -14.07 8.20
CA ALA A 201 8.39 -12.79 8.50
C ALA A 201 8.11 -12.38 9.95
N ARG A 202 9.09 -11.74 10.58
CA ARG A 202 9.00 -11.16 11.93
C ARG A 202 9.28 -9.67 11.86
N VAL A 203 8.56 -8.88 12.63
CA VAL A 203 8.86 -7.44 12.77
C VAL A 203 10.10 -7.30 13.64
N VAL A 204 11.15 -6.64 13.10
CA VAL A 204 12.44 -6.42 13.78
C VAL A 204 12.68 -4.95 14.09
N THR A 205 12.15 -4.03 13.29
CA THR A 205 12.31 -2.60 13.56
C THR A 205 11.01 -1.87 13.31
N LEU A 206 10.69 -0.97 14.24
CA LEU A 206 9.66 0.05 14.07
C LEU A 206 10.31 1.42 14.25
N ASN A 207 10.43 2.17 13.16
CA ASN A 207 10.93 3.53 13.14
C ASN A 207 9.88 4.49 12.58
N LEU A 208 9.28 5.26 13.48
CA LEU A 208 8.34 6.34 13.15
C LEU A 208 8.77 7.64 13.82
N THR A 209 10.08 7.87 13.91
CA THR A 209 10.65 9.09 14.50
C THR A 209 10.18 10.32 13.71
N ASN A 210 9.62 11.33 14.39
CA ASN A 210 9.10 12.56 13.79
C ASN A 210 7.96 12.39 12.77
N PHE A 211 7.11 11.37 12.91
CA PHE A 211 5.94 11.17 12.03
C PHE A 211 4.71 11.97 12.45
N GLY A 212 4.77 12.72 13.55
CA GLY A 212 3.64 13.49 14.08
C GLY A 212 2.50 12.61 14.61
N LEU A 213 2.82 11.38 15.02
CA LEU A 213 1.86 10.43 15.57
C LEU A 213 1.28 10.94 16.89
N ALA A 214 -0.01 10.75 17.10
CA ALA A 214 -0.73 11.02 18.33
C ALA A 214 -1.50 9.77 18.77
N GLY A 215 -1.93 9.71 20.03
CA GLY A 215 -2.58 8.54 20.62
C GLY A 215 -1.69 7.91 21.69
N SER A 216 -1.76 6.59 21.87
CA SER A 216 -1.01 5.88 22.90
C SER A 216 -0.30 4.64 22.36
N LEU A 217 0.74 4.22 23.09
CA LEU A 217 1.49 3.00 22.79
C LEU A 217 0.76 1.78 23.39
N SER A 218 0.17 0.94 22.53
CA SER A 218 -0.57 -0.24 22.96
C SER A 218 0.31 -1.26 23.70
N PRO A 219 -0.15 -1.87 24.81
CA PRO A 219 0.57 -2.96 25.49
C PRO A 219 0.88 -4.16 24.60
N SER A 220 0.12 -4.35 23.51
CA SER A 220 0.39 -5.40 22.52
C SER A 220 1.73 -5.25 21.80
N ILE A 221 2.46 -4.14 21.98
CA ILE A 221 3.86 -4.02 21.54
C ILE A 221 4.75 -5.14 22.11
N ALA A 222 4.42 -5.63 23.31
CA ALA A 222 5.10 -6.76 23.95
C ALA A 222 4.97 -8.10 23.17
N ASN A 223 4.03 -8.18 22.21
CA ASN A 223 3.87 -9.36 21.35
C ASN A 223 4.95 -9.46 20.27
N LEU A 224 5.63 -8.35 19.95
CA LEU A 224 6.65 -8.26 18.90
C LEU A 224 8.00 -8.79 19.39
N THR A 225 8.07 -10.06 19.82
CA THR A 225 9.27 -10.60 20.49
C THR A 225 10.52 -10.68 19.61
N GLY A 226 10.42 -10.37 18.32
CA GLY A 226 11.56 -10.25 17.40
C GLY A 226 12.07 -8.81 17.26
N LEU A 227 11.43 -7.83 17.91
CA LEU A 227 11.75 -6.41 17.79
C LEU A 227 13.11 -6.11 18.41
N THR A 228 14.03 -5.57 17.61
CA THR A 228 15.37 -5.14 18.05
C THR A 228 15.45 -3.64 18.23
N HIS A 229 14.67 -2.87 17.45
CA HIS A 229 14.68 -1.42 17.46
C HIS A 229 13.26 -0.85 17.49
N LEU A 230 12.96 -0.05 18.53
CA LEU A 230 11.70 0.68 18.66
C LEU A 230 12.00 2.18 18.78
N TRP A 231 11.76 2.92 17.71
CA TRP A 231 12.06 4.35 17.62
C TRP A 231 10.80 5.15 17.28
N LEU A 232 10.26 5.82 18.28
CA LEU A 232 9.05 6.65 18.21
C LEU A 232 9.31 8.08 18.70
N GLY A 233 10.59 8.51 18.73
CA GLY A 233 10.97 9.83 19.23
C GLY A 233 10.37 10.99 18.41
N GLY A 234 10.14 12.13 19.05
CA GLY A 234 9.65 13.34 18.37
C GLY A 234 8.21 13.25 17.85
N ASN A 235 7.34 12.58 18.60
CA ASN A 235 5.91 12.45 18.26
C ASN A 235 5.04 13.14 19.34
N LYS A 236 3.73 12.94 19.26
CA LYS A 236 2.72 13.45 20.20
C LYS A 236 2.02 12.28 20.92
N LEU A 237 2.76 11.20 21.19
CA LEU A 237 2.24 10.04 21.90
C LEU A 237 2.09 10.35 23.38
N SER A 238 1.05 9.82 24.01
CA SER A 238 0.70 10.05 25.42
C SER A 238 0.28 8.77 26.13
N GLY A 239 0.01 8.86 27.43
CA GLY A 239 -0.32 7.72 28.27
C GLY A 239 0.92 6.99 28.80
N PRO A 240 0.74 5.84 29.47
CA PRO A 240 1.85 5.09 30.04
C PRO A 240 2.69 4.37 28.97
N ILE A 241 3.99 4.24 29.25
CA ILE A 241 4.85 3.31 28.51
C ILE A 241 4.50 1.89 29.00
N PRO A 242 4.06 0.97 28.13
CA PRO A 242 3.69 -0.38 28.54
C PRO A 242 4.90 -1.21 28.97
N GLU A 243 4.64 -2.28 29.71
CA GLU A 243 5.68 -3.26 30.08
C GLU A 243 6.20 -4.00 28.84
N MET A 244 7.51 -4.25 28.79
CA MET A 244 8.19 -4.82 27.62
C MET A 244 9.12 -5.99 27.98
N SER A 245 8.93 -6.65 29.12
CA SER A 245 9.77 -7.77 29.59
C SER A 245 9.91 -8.93 28.61
N THR A 246 8.96 -9.10 27.68
CA THR A 246 8.98 -10.18 26.67
C THR A 246 9.86 -9.87 25.46
N LEU A 247 10.30 -8.61 25.29
CA LEU A 247 11.05 -8.15 24.14
C LEU A 247 12.56 -8.42 24.32
N ASN A 248 12.92 -9.70 24.49
CA ASN A 248 14.28 -10.13 24.82
C ASN A 248 15.34 -9.78 23.75
N GLU A 249 14.94 -9.41 22.54
CA GLU A 249 15.83 -8.99 21.45
C GLU A 249 15.97 -7.46 21.35
N LEU A 250 15.24 -6.69 22.15
CA LEU A 250 15.20 -5.24 22.06
C LEU A 250 16.51 -4.61 22.53
N GLN A 251 17.21 -3.96 21.60
CA GLN A 251 18.50 -3.33 21.84
C GLN A 251 18.38 -1.82 22.06
N THR A 252 17.48 -1.17 21.33
CA THR A 252 17.33 0.29 21.39
C THR A 252 15.87 0.68 21.49
N LEU A 253 15.56 1.46 22.53
CA LEU A 253 14.25 2.04 22.79
C LEU A 253 14.34 3.56 22.82
N HIS A 254 13.81 4.22 21.80
CA HIS A 254 13.82 5.69 21.66
C HIS A 254 12.38 6.19 21.68
N LEU A 255 11.99 6.84 22.77
CA LEU A 255 10.66 7.39 23.04
C LEU A 255 10.74 8.87 23.46
N GLU A 256 11.90 9.51 23.30
CA GLU A 256 12.13 10.90 23.65
C GLU A 256 11.21 11.87 22.91
N ASP A 257 11.08 13.09 23.44
CA ASP A 257 10.31 14.17 22.81
C ASP A 257 8.87 13.75 22.48
N ASN A 258 8.14 13.28 23.49
CA ASN A 258 6.74 12.86 23.43
C ASN A 258 5.99 13.39 24.68
N GLY A 259 4.76 12.93 24.87
CA GLY A 259 3.92 13.24 26.04
C GLY A 259 3.65 12.03 26.94
N PHE A 260 4.53 11.02 26.96
CA PHE A 260 4.33 9.84 27.83
C PHE A 260 4.30 10.24 29.31
N GLU A 261 3.44 9.58 30.09
CA GLU A 261 3.19 9.88 31.49
C GLU A 261 3.16 8.60 32.35
N GLY A 262 3.03 8.75 33.67
CA GLY A 262 3.04 7.63 34.60
C GLY A 262 4.44 7.11 34.92
N SER A 263 4.50 5.94 35.56
CA SER A 263 5.74 5.39 36.10
C SER A 263 6.68 4.89 35.00
N PHE A 264 7.99 5.03 35.21
CA PHE A 264 8.99 4.32 34.40
C PHE A 264 8.76 2.80 34.46
N PRO A 265 8.68 2.09 33.32
CA PRO A 265 8.38 0.65 33.29
C PRO A 265 9.55 -0.15 33.88
N GLN A 266 9.33 -0.70 35.08
CA GLN A 266 10.36 -1.42 35.83
C GLN A 266 10.81 -2.69 35.10
N SER A 267 9.96 -3.27 34.25
CA SER A 267 10.30 -4.47 33.47
C SER A 267 11.44 -4.29 32.48
N LEU A 268 11.82 -3.05 32.11
CA LEU A 268 12.96 -2.82 31.23
C LEU A 268 14.28 -3.32 31.86
N ASP A 269 14.34 -3.46 33.18
CA ASP A 269 15.48 -4.12 33.84
C ASP A 269 15.57 -5.62 33.53
N GLN A 270 14.49 -6.28 33.11
CA GLN A 270 14.51 -7.69 32.72
C GLN A 270 15.02 -7.90 31.28
N VAL A 271 14.99 -6.85 30.45
CA VAL A 271 15.42 -6.92 29.05
C VAL A 271 16.94 -6.71 28.99
N THR A 272 17.69 -7.80 29.04
CA THR A 272 19.16 -7.77 29.16
C THR A 272 19.88 -7.36 27.88
N SER A 273 19.20 -7.41 26.72
CA SER A 273 19.71 -6.99 25.41
C SER A 273 19.72 -5.48 25.21
N LEU A 274 19.02 -4.70 26.05
CA LEU A 274 18.96 -3.24 25.94
C LEU A 274 20.33 -2.61 26.11
N GLN A 275 20.69 -1.80 25.11
CA GLN A 275 21.89 -0.99 25.05
C GLN A 275 21.55 0.50 25.13
N GLU A 276 20.39 0.91 24.59
CA GLU A 276 19.98 2.32 24.59
C GLU A 276 18.53 2.47 25.04
N ILE A 277 18.29 3.40 25.97
CA ILE A 277 16.96 3.78 26.42
C ILE A 277 16.90 5.30 26.50
N TYR A 278 16.20 5.91 25.55
CA TYR A 278 15.99 7.36 25.48
C TYR A 278 14.52 7.66 25.73
N VAL A 279 14.26 8.39 26.81
CA VAL A 279 12.91 8.77 27.24
C VAL A 279 12.85 10.22 27.73
N GLN A 280 13.92 11.00 27.57
CA GLN A 280 13.94 12.41 27.93
C GLN A 280 12.85 13.21 27.22
N ASN A 281 12.45 14.35 27.78
CA ASN A 281 11.39 15.21 27.28
C ASN A 281 10.05 14.48 27.16
N ASN A 282 9.65 13.83 28.25
CA ASN A 282 8.32 13.28 28.51
C ASN A 282 7.84 13.76 29.90
N ASN A 283 6.73 13.22 30.41
CA ASN A 283 6.16 13.52 31.74
C ASN A 283 6.22 12.30 32.69
N LEU A 284 7.23 11.44 32.55
CA LEU A 284 7.37 10.22 33.35
C LEU A 284 7.70 10.55 34.81
N ASN A 285 7.24 9.69 35.72
CA ASN A 285 7.48 9.82 37.15
C ASN A 285 7.95 8.49 37.78
N GLY A 286 8.18 8.52 39.11
CA GLY A 286 8.62 7.35 39.86
C GLY A 286 10.14 7.20 39.91
N THR A 287 10.60 5.96 39.98
CA THR A 287 12.02 5.62 40.15
C THR A 287 12.54 4.78 39.00
N ILE A 288 13.80 4.98 38.63
CA ILE A 288 14.49 4.09 37.70
C ILE A 288 15.12 2.94 38.51
N PRO A 289 15.00 1.66 38.08
CA PRO A 289 15.66 0.55 38.75
C PRO A 289 17.17 0.81 38.93
N GLY A 290 17.67 0.69 40.16
CA GLY A 290 19.10 0.93 40.45
C GLY A 290 20.03 -0.04 39.72
N THR A 291 19.56 -1.26 39.49
CA THR A 291 20.21 -2.29 38.65
C THR A 291 20.37 -1.84 37.20
N LEU A 292 19.32 -1.25 36.62
CA LEU A 292 19.35 -0.72 35.26
C LEU A 292 20.32 0.46 35.15
N GLN A 293 20.32 1.38 36.11
CA GLN A 293 21.25 2.52 36.14
C GLN A 293 22.73 2.09 36.24
N LYS A 294 23.00 1.01 36.99
CA LYS A 294 24.35 0.48 37.22
C LYS A 294 24.79 -0.51 36.14
N ARG A 295 23.94 -0.81 35.15
CA ARG A 295 24.24 -1.81 34.10
C ARG A 295 25.37 -1.32 33.21
N LEU A 296 26.43 -2.12 33.10
CA LEU A 296 27.58 -1.77 32.28
C LEU A 296 27.20 -1.69 30.79
N GLY A 297 27.59 -0.60 30.13
CA GLY A 297 27.39 -0.40 28.70
C GLY A 297 26.01 0.09 28.28
N ILE A 298 25.07 0.31 29.22
CA ILE A 298 23.78 0.91 28.89
C ILE A 298 23.92 2.43 28.72
N ASN A 299 23.29 2.95 27.67
CA ASN A 299 23.15 4.37 27.40
C ASN A 299 21.73 4.82 27.74
N LEU A 300 21.57 5.35 28.94
CA LEU A 300 20.27 5.77 29.49
C LEU A 300 20.15 7.29 29.46
N LYS A 301 19.17 7.81 28.72
CA LYS A 301 18.82 9.25 28.71
C LYS A 301 17.38 9.42 29.20
N VAL A 302 17.26 9.99 30.40
CA VAL A 302 15.97 10.20 31.08
C VAL A 302 15.67 11.66 31.39
N THR A 303 16.66 12.54 31.28
CA THR A 303 16.53 13.98 31.48
C THR A 303 16.94 14.75 30.22
N PRO A 304 16.39 15.95 29.96
CA PRO A 304 15.44 16.70 30.80
C PRO A 304 13.98 16.23 30.66
N GLY A 305 13.03 16.98 31.24
CA GLY A 305 11.58 16.82 31.01
C GLY A 305 10.84 15.92 31.99
N ASN A 306 11.45 14.82 32.45
CA ASN A 306 10.78 13.88 33.35
C ASN A 306 10.92 14.23 34.84
N HIS A 307 10.02 13.69 35.66
CA HIS A 307 10.02 13.74 37.13
C HIS A 307 10.54 12.42 37.74
N LEU A 308 11.62 11.90 37.19
CA LEU A 308 12.22 10.63 37.61
C LEU A 308 13.25 10.83 38.72
N SER A 309 13.22 9.94 39.70
CA SER A 309 14.21 9.86 40.77
C SER A 309 15.05 8.59 40.65
N THR A 310 16.26 8.64 41.19
CA THR A 310 17.14 7.47 41.25
C THR A 310 16.80 6.67 42.51
N SER A 311 16.45 5.38 42.36
CA SER A 311 16.43 4.47 43.51
C SER A 311 17.88 4.22 43.99
N ALA A 312 18.10 4.27 45.32
CA ALA A 312 19.41 4.08 45.95
C ALA A 312 19.92 2.63 45.81
#